data_AF-T1BLA5-F1
#
_entry.id   AF-T1BLA5-F1
#
_cell.length_a   1.000
_cell.length_b   1.000
_cell.length_c   1.000
_cell.angle_alpha   90.00
_cell.angle_beta   90.00
_cell.angle_gamma   90.00
#
_symmetry.space_group_name_H-M   'P 1'
#
loop_
_entity.id
_entity.type
_entity.pdbx_description
1 polymer ?
#
loop_
_entity_poly.entity_id
_entity_poly.type
_entity_poly.pdbx_seq_one_letter_code
_entity_poly.pdbx_strand_id
1 'polypeptide(L)'
;ASDIAVVVGGGGTIAPEEVAELEAYGVERIYRPEDGQRLGLEGMIEDILQRVRKRQLPPSIPQAGPTRSRRALARTISWIENHPDPATRTPFVRSLKPVPRPAPVIGLTGSGGAGKSSLTDELIRRF
;
A
#
# COMPACT_ATOMS: atom_id res chain seq x y z
N ALA A 1 -11.92 -5.42 6.84
CA ALA A 1 -10.73 -4.83 6.20
C ALA A 1 -10.00 -3.96 7.23
N SER A 2 -9.49 -4.57 8.28
CA SER A 2 -9.00 -3.91 9.51
C SER A 2 -7.61 -3.28 9.36
N ASP A 3 -6.85 -3.66 8.34
CA ASP A 3 -5.39 -3.50 8.29
C ASP A 3 -4.91 -2.28 7.49
N ILE A 4 -5.84 -1.48 6.95
CA ILE A 4 -5.54 -0.29 6.16
C ILE A 4 -6.20 0.89 6.87
N ALA A 5 -5.40 1.85 7.29
CA ALA A 5 -5.89 3.10 7.85
C ALA A 5 -6.43 3.98 6.72
N VAL A 6 -7.63 4.54 6.90
CA VAL A 6 -8.18 5.58 6.02
C VAL A 6 -8.11 6.89 6.76
N VAL A 7 -7.37 7.85 6.20
CA VAL A 7 -7.17 9.16 6.81
C VAL A 7 -7.58 10.22 5.80
N VAL A 8 -8.33 11.23 6.25
CA VAL A 8 -8.96 12.23 5.38
C VAL A 8 -8.61 13.64 5.85
N GLY A 9 -8.37 14.54 4.90
CA GLY A 9 -8.37 15.98 5.13
C GLY A 9 -9.65 16.57 4.54
N GLY A 10 -10.47 17.22 5.38
CA GLY A 10 -11.77 17.75 4.96
C GLY A 10 -11.88 19.27 4.93
N GLY A 11 -10.87 19.98 5.48
CA GLY A 11 -11.04 21.41 5.79
C GLY A 11 -12.32 21.64 6.60
N GLY A 12 -13.06 22.70 6.30
CA GLY A 12 -14.34 23.01 6.95
C GLY A 12 -15.58 22.37 6.31
N THR A 13 -15.41 21.49 5.32
CA THR A 13 -16.54 20.94 4.54
C THR A 13 -17.24 19.78 5.24
N ILE A 14 -16.55 19.05 6.11
CA ILE A 14 -17.10 17.91 6.85
C ILE A 14 -17.49 18.39 8.25
N ALA A 15 -18.79 18.32 8.57
CA ALA A 15 -19.33 18.78 9.84
C ALA A 15 -18.84 17.92 11.02
N PRO A 16 -18.78 18.47 12.26
CA PRO A 16 -18.35 17.71 13.44
C PRO A 16 -19.10 16.39 13.62
N GLU A 17 -20.41 16.39 13.36
CA GLU A 17 -21.28 15.23 13.50
C GLU A 17 -20.95 14.15 12.44
N GLU A 18 -20.69 14.56 11.20
CA GLU A 18 -20.27 13.67 10.12
C GLU A 18 -18.88 13.08 10.38
N VAL A 19 -17.96 13.86 10.96
CA VAL A 19 -16.65 13.35 11.38
C VAL A 19 -16.81 12.23 12.40
N ALA A 20 -17.63 12.46 13.43
CA ALA A 20 -17.87 11.48 14.47
C ALA A 20 -18.51 10.20 13.90
N GLU A 21 -19.46 10.33 12.97
CA GLU A 21 -20.10 9.20 12.29
C GLU A 21 -19.10 8.40 11.44
N LEU A 22 -18.29 9.06 10.61
CA LEU A 22 -17.33 8.41 9.72
C LEU A 22 -16.18 7.73 10.49
N GLU A 23 -15.71 8.36 11.56
CA GLU A 23 -14.69 7.75 12.43
C GLU A 23 -15.26 6.54 13.17
N ALA A 24 -16.51 6.61 13.65
CA ALA A 24 -17.21 5.46 14.23
C ALA A 24 -17.43 4.33 13.22
N TYR A 25 -17.67 4.66 11.94
CA TYR A 25 -17.81 3.69 10.86
C TYR A 25 -16.49 2.98 10.51
N GLY A 26 -15.34 3.61 10.77
CA GLY A 26 -14.02 2.99 10.65
C GLY A 26 -12.96 3.81 9.92
N VAL A 27 -13.25 5.07 9.56
CA VAL A 27 -12.20 6.02 9.16
C VAL A 27 -11.27 6.23 10.36
N GLU A 28 -9.96 6.15 10.13
CA GLU A 28 -8.98 6.24 11.22
C GLU A 28 -8.88 7.66 11.79
N ARG A 29 -8.96 8.68 10.92
CA ARG A 29 -8.94 10.08 11.33
C ARG A 29 -9.43 11.02 10.22
N ILE A 30 -10.21 12.03 10.57
CA ILE A 30 -10.54 13.18 9.70
C ILE A 30 -10.02 14.48 10.29
N TYR A 31 -8.98 15.08 9.70
CA TYR A 31 -8.40 16.34 10.19
C TYR A 31 -9.25 17.54 9.79
N ARG A 32 -9.55 18.38 10.78
CA ARG A 32 -10.32 19.63 10.65
C ARG A 32 -9.39 20.86 10.74
N PRO A 33 -9.85 22.07 10.39
CA PRO A 33 -9.02 23.27 10.44
C PRO A 33 -8.47 23.55 11.84
N GLU A 34 -9.26 23.23 12.87
CA GLU A 34 -8.85 23.40 14.27
C GLU A 34 -7.69 22.46 14.64
N ASP A 35 -7.63 21.27 14.05
CA ASP A 35 -6.48 20.37 14.22
C ASP A 35 -5.23 20.95 13.58
N GLY A 36 -5.35 21.58 12.41
CA GLY A 36 -4.25 22.26 11.75
C GLY A 36 -3.70 23.42 12.58
N GLN A 37 -4.58 24.19 13.23
CA GLN A 37 -4.18 25.26 14.16
C GLN A 37 -3.48 24.72 15.41
N ARG A 38 -3.93 23.58 15.92
CA ARG A 38 -3.40 22.98 17.16
C ARG A 38 -2.10 22.19 16.95
N LEU A 39 -2.00 21.42 15.88
CA LEU A 39 -0.90 20.50 15.61
C LEU A 39 0.14 21.07 14.64
N GLY A 40 -0.25 22.06 13.82
CA GLY A 40 0.53 22.44 12.65
C GLY A 40 0.55 21.36 11.57
N LEU A 41 1.04 21.71 10.38
CA LEU A 41 1.11 20.77 9.25
C LEU A 41 2.00 19.56 9.56
N GLU A 42 3.20 19.80 10.10
CA GLU A 42 4.15 18.75 10.44
C GLU A 42 3.61 17.80 11.52
N GLY A 43 2.96 18.36 12.56
CA GLY A 43 2.33 17.56 13.62
C GLY A 43 1.17 16.71 13.11
N MET A 44 0.39 17.22 12.15
CA MET A 44 -0.62 16.40 11.46
C MET A 44 0.05 15.25 10.69
N ILE A 45 1.08 15.51 9.88
CA ILE A 45 1.77 14.45 9.13
C ILE A 45 2.37 13.38 10.05
N GLU A 46 2.98 13.78 11.17
CA GLU A 46 3.51 12.82 12.14
C GLU A 46 2.39 11.95 12.74
N ASP A 47 1.26 12.53 13.12
CA ASP A 47 0.09 11.77 13.62
C ASP A 47 -0.44 10.79 12.55
N ILE A 48 -0.49 11.19 11.27
CA ILE A 48 -0.86 10.30 10.16
C ILE A 48 0.09 9.11 10.08
N LEU A 49 1.40 9.35 10.07
CA LEU A 49 2.40 8.31 9.97
C LEU A 49 2.32 7.34 11.15
N GLN A 50 2.12 7.85 12.37
CA GLN A 50 1.96 7.02 13.57
C GLN A 50 0.73 6.11 13.48
N ARG A 51 -0.42 6.64 13.05
CA ARG A 51 -1.66 5.86 12.86
C ARG A 51 -1.50 4.77 11.81
N VAL A 52 -0.93 5.13 10.65
CA VAL A 52 -0.70 4.19 9.55
C VAL A 52 0.26 3.07 9.99
N ARG A 53 1.34 3.40 10.71
CA ARG A 53 2.27 2.39 11.26
C ARG A 53 1.60 1.43 12.23
N LYS A 54 0.71 1.90 13.10
CA LYS A 54 -0.05 1.05 14.04
C LYS A 54 -0.96 0.04 13.35
N ARG A 55 -1.45 0.36 12.14
CA ARG A 55 -2.31 -0.51 11.34
C ARG A 55 -1.53 -1.50 10.47
N GLN A 56 -0.21 -1.38 10.37
CA GLN A 56 0.60 -2.35 9.65
C GLN A 56 0.52 -3.71 10.35
N LEU A 57 0.04 -4.72 9.62
CA LEU A 57 0.13 -6.08 10.10
C LEU A 57 1.60 -6.50 10.21
N PRO A 58 1.96 -7.29 11.23
CA PRO A 58 3.27 -7.92 11.26
C PRO A 58 3.46 -8.74 9.98
N PRO A 59 4.68 -8.78 9.42
CA PRO A 59 4.97 -9.54 8.21
C PRO A 59 4.79 -11.04 8.47
N SER A 60 3.59 -11.55 8.29
CA SER A 60 3.34 -12.99 8.26
C SER A 60 3.90 -13.54 6.95
N ILE A 61 4.71 -14.59 7.01
CA ILE A 61 5.16 -15.31 5.81
C ILE A 61 3.89 -15.74 5.04
N PRO A 62 3.69 -15.25 3.80
CA PRO A 62 2.54 -15.67 3.00
C PRO A 62 2.57 -17.20 2.85
N GLN A 63 1.41 -17.86 2.90
CA GLN A 63 1.38 -19.29 2.59
C GLN A 63 1.85 -19.51 1.16
N ALA A 64 2.83 -20.39 0.99
CA ALA A 64 3.39 -20.73 -0.31
C ALA A 64 2.33 -21.46 -1.15
N GLY A 65 1.90 -20.84 -2.25
CA GLY A 65 0.98 -21.48 -3.19
C GLY A 65 0.51 -20.52 -4.29
N PRO A 66 0.08 -21.04 -5.45
CA PRO A 66 -0.52 -20.24 -6.50
C PRO A 66 -1.87 -19.72 -6.02
N THR A 67 -1.85 -18.56 -5.36
CA THR A 67 -3.09 -17.87 -5.02
C THR A 67 -3.52 -17.07 -6.25
N ARG A 68 -4.77 -17.23 -6.71
CA ARG A 68 -5.41 -16.25 -7.59
C ARG A 68 -5.74 -14.93 -6.86
N SER A 69 -5.36 -14.81 -5.59
CA SER A 69 -5.67 -13.66 -4.74
C SER A 69 -4.65 -12.55 -4.95
N ARG A 70 -5.10 -11.45 -5.55
CA ARG A 70 -4.30 -10.21 -5.71
C ARG A 70 -3.79 -9.69 -4.37
N ARG A 71 -4.57 -9.83 -3.29
CA ARG A 71 -4.18 -9.38 -1.94
C ARG A 71 -3.04 -10.22 -1.36
N ALA A 72 -3.07 -11.54 -1.54
CA ALA A 72 -1.99 -12.41 -1.08
C ALA A 72 -0.71 -12.19 -1.90
N LEU A 73 -0.82 -11.98 -3.21
CA LEU A 73 0.30 -11.59 -4.07
C LEU A 73 0.94 -10.27 -3.60
N ALA A 74 0.13 -9.22 -3.38
CA ALA A 74 0.63 -7.94 -2.89
C ALA A 74 1.38 -8.07 -1.56
N ARG A 75 0.83 -8.83 -0.59
CA ARG A 75 1.52 -9.11 0.68
C ARG A 75 2.82 -9.88 0.50
N THR A 76 2.86 -10.79 -0.46
CA THR A 76 4.07 -11.56 -0.79
C THR A 76 5.17 -10.66 -1.34
N ILE A 77 4.83 -9.75 -2.25
CA ILE A 77 5.78 -8.76 -2.78
C ILE A 77 6.34 -7.90 -1.64
N SER A 78 5.46 -7.32 -0.80
CA SER A 78 5.91 -6.51 0.34
C SER A 78 6.78 -7.29 1.32
N TRP A 79 6.49 -8.57 1.58
CA TRP A 79 7.33 -9.40 2.44
C TRP A 79 8.73 -9.60 1.83
N ILE A 80 8.81 -9.89 0.52
CA ILE A 80 10.08 -10.05 -0.22
C ILE A 80 10.91 -8.76 -0.20
N GLU A 81 10.28 -7.60 -0.40
CA GLU A 81 10.97 -6.30 -0.44
C GLU A 81 11.56 -5.92 0.92
N ASN A 82 10.88 -6.27 2.02
CA ASN A 82 11.32 -5.92 3.38
C ASN A 82 12.29 -6.94 4.02
N HIS A 83 12.58 -8.06 3.35
CA HIS A 83 13.55 -9.06 3.82
C HIS A 83 14.66 -9.24 2.79
N PRO A 84 15.59 -8.28 2.62
CA PRO A 84 16.58 -8.32 1.54
C PRO A 84 17.60 -9.45 1.66
N ASP A 85 17.77 -10.03 2.85
CA ASP A 85 18.68 -11.14 3.11
C ASP A 85 18.33 -12.40 2.28
N PRO A 86 19.26 -12.87 1.42
CA PRO A 86 19.08 -14.09 0.64
C PRO A 86 18.81 -15.34 1.49
N ALA A 87 19.38 -15.44 2.70
CA ALA A 87 19.18 -16.61 3.55
C ALA A 87 17.70 -16.76 3.96
N THR A 88 16.98 -15.64 4.09
CA THR A 88 15.55 -15.59 4.36
C THR A 88 14.70 -15.75 3.08
N ARG A 89 15.07 -15.07 1.99
CA ARG A 89 14.28 -15.05 0.74
C ARG A 89 14.37 -16.32 -0.10
N THR A 90 15.57 -16.87 -0.26
CA THR A 90 15.81 -17.98 -1.20
C THR A 90 14.99 -19.23 -0.86
N PRO A 91 14.89 -19.67 0.41
CA PRO A 91 14.03 -20.79 0.77
C PRO A 91 12.55 -20.53 0.42
N PHE A 92 12.07 -19.31 0.70
CA PHE A 92 10.69 -18.92 0.39
C PHE A 92 10.41 -18.95 -1.12
N VAL A 93 11.24 -18.32 -1.94
CA VAL A 93 11.06 -18.31 -3.40
C VAL A 93 11.13 -19.73 -3.99
N ARG A 94 12.03 -20.57 -3.47
CA ARG A 94 12.12 -21.99 -3.87
C ARG A 94 10.90 -22.82 -3.47
N SER A 95 10.20 -22.42 -2.41
CA SER A 95 8.96 -23.09 -1.99
C SER A 95 7.75 -22.77 -2.90
N LEU A 96 7.84 -21.73 -3.73
CA LEU A 96 6.77 -21.37 -4.67
C LEU A 96 6.66 -22.44 -5.75
N LYS A 97 5.44 -22.92 -6.00
CA LYS A 97 5.19 -23.93 -7.02
C LYS A 97 5.58 -23.38 -8.40
N PRO A 98 6.34 -24.14 -9.21
CA PRO A 98 6.66 -23.72 -10.56
C PRO A 98 5.38 -23.55 -11.38
N VAL A 99 5.34 -22.48 -12.19
CA VAL A 99 4.21 -22.22 -13.08
C VAL A 99 4.43 -23.03 -14.37
N PRO A 100 3.49 -23.89 -14.79
CA PRO A 100 3.67 -24.77 -15.96
C PRO A 100 3.93 -24.02 -17.28
N ARG A 101 3.45 -22.78 -17.37
CA ARG A 101 3.67 -21.87 -18.50
C ARG A 101 4.06 -20.50 -17.95
N PRO A 102 5.36 -20.13 -17.96
CA PRO A 102 5.77 -18.81 -17.52
C PRO A 102 5.21 -17.74 -18.45
N ALA A 103 4.80 -16.61 -17.87
CA ALA A 103 4.41 -15.44 -18.65
C ALA A 103 5.65 -14.77 -19.26
N PRO A 104 5.55 -14.17 -20.47
CA PRO A 104 6.60 -13.31 -20.99
C PRO A 104 6.89 -12.15 -20.03
N VAL A 105 8.16 -11.85 -19.80
CA VAL A 105 8.60 -10.72 -18.96
C VAL A 105 9.27 -9.69 -19.88
N ILE A 106 8.67 -8.51 -19.98
CA ILE A 106 9.15 -7.40 -20.82
C ILE A 106 9.74 -6.33 -19.90
N GLY A 107 11.04 -6.04 -20.07
CA GLY A 107 11.72 -4.95 -19.36
C GLY A 107 11.70 -3.66 -20.17
N LEU A 108 11.19 -2.58 -19.58
CA LEU A 108 11.20 -1.24 -20.18
C LEU A 108 12.12 -0.32 -19.35
N THR A 109 13.17 0.20 -19.97
CA THR A 109 14.18 1.05 -19.33
C THR A 109 14.44 2.34 -20.12
N GLY A 110 15.10 3.32 -19.51
CA GLY A 110 15.34 4.66 -20.07
C GLY A 110 15.54 5.72 -19.00
N SER A 111 15.98 6.93 -19.39
CA SER A 111 16.27 8.04 -18.48
C SER A 111 15.04 8.53 -17.68
N GLY A 112 15.28 9.31 -16.61
CA GLY A 112 14.22 9.97 -15.85
C GLY A 112 13.43 10.94 -16.74
N GLY A 113 12.10 10.92 -16.65
CA GLY A 113 11.23 11.78 -17.47
C GLY A 113 11.00 11.32 -18.91
N ALA A 114 11.62 10.24 -19.39
CA ALA A 114 11.49 9.76 -20.77
C ALA A 114 10.10 9.17 -21.15
N GLY A 115 9.10 9.25 -20.27
CA GLY A 115 7.75 8.76 -20.56
C GLY A 115 7.53 7.24 -20.43
N LYS A 116 8.41 6.50 -19.74
CA LYS A 116 8.30 5.03 -19.55
C LYS A 116 6.92 4.59 -19.02
N SER A 117 6.39 5.27 -18.00
CA SER A 117 5.09 4.95 -17.42
C SER A 117 3.94 5.25 -18.38
N SER A 118 3.99 6.37 -19.10
CA SER A 118 2.99 6.73 -20.11
C SER A 118 2.97 5.75 -21.27
N LEU A 119 4.14 5.32 -21.75
CA LEU A 119 4.24 4.29 -22.78
C LEU A 119 3.71 2.94 -22.26
N THR A 120 4.02 2.58 -21.02
CA THR A 120 3.52 1.33 -20.41
C THR A 120 2.00 1.32 -20.34
N ASP A 121 1.39 2.43 -19.91
CA ASP A 121 -0.08 2.58 -19.87
C ASP A 121 -0.70 2.46 -21.27
N GLU A 122 -0.12 3.12 -22.26
CA GLU A 122 -0.62 3.07 -23.64
C GLU A 122 -0.47 1.67 -24.28
N LEU A 123 0.61 0.93 -23.95
CA LEU A 123 0.77 -0.45 -24.38
C LEU A 123 -0.30 -1.36 -23.77
N ILE A 124 -0.57 -1.25 -22.46
CA ILE A 124 -1.63 -2.01 -21.76
C ILE A 124 -3.02 -1.65 -22.29
N ARG A 125 -3.23 -0.38 -22.67
CA ARG A 125 -4.51 0.08 -23.21
C ARG A 125 -4.78 -0.43 -24.63
N ARG A 126 -3.72 -0.60 -25.43
CA ARG A 126 -3.82 -1.00 -26.85
C ARG A 126 -3.84 -2.51 -27.08
N PHE A 127 -3.19 -3.29 -26.21
CA PHE A 127 -2.95 -4.72 -26.39
C PHE A 127 -3.35 -5.51 -25.14
#